data_AF-A0A556QRP6-F1
#
_entry.id   AF-A0A556QRP6-F1
#
_cell.length_a   1.000
_cell.length_b   1.000
_cell.length_c   1.000
_cell.angle_alpha   90.00
_cell.angle_beta   90.00
_cell.angle_gamma   90.00
#
_symmetry.space_group_name_H-M   'P 1'
#
loop_
_entity.id
_entity.type
_entity.pdbx_description
1 polymer ?
#
loop_
_entity_poly.entity_id
_entity_poly.type
_entity_poly.pdbx_seq_one_letter_code
_entity_poly.pdbx_strand_id
1 'polypeptide(L)'
;MGRRPLGRVRAHHRFPRPEPHSHRHPRRSRLGPTTLIPMHTSTLSRLPVAAGLLALVFSAVLPATLSADTFTWNSSAAGTWDTTSTSAWSSGVAWNNAGNDTASFGGSAATYTVSIAPAVAISAGGITVSTGNNVTIGGGVGSSFTLAGTTPTIGGAGNTTLDIVLAGSNGLTKSGGGTLRFKQTSTYTGDTALSGGQLTLEANDGVGSTGKLTISGGATFSMQGKNQSLAGLSGVSGTTIRSTSANTTSTLTITGGTNTFAGTLSNSGTNALLSLTNSGGTLALTGTNSYSGATIVSGGTLNLGSSLANTNSVTVSGGTLNSSVSTAVALGTGAFSLTSGALAINGTSIGSFTLATGQNFTASIGTLNFTLGASNTSDQIIGSGAFNLSSLTLALNGTTSVAGSYTLFSGFTGNSVSDITITGLDPGFTGVFGTNGILTVSAIPEPSTFAALFGVAALGVAALRRRETRA
;
A
#
# COMPACT_ATOMS: atom_id res chain seq x y z
N MET A 1 -47.36 38.79 3.74
CA MET A 1 -46.09 38.04 3.75
C MET A 1 -46.39 36.67 3.13
N GLY A 2 -45.97 36.34 1.89
CA GLY A 2 -44.59 35.97 1.51
C GLY A 2 -44.41 34.45 1.71
N ARG A 3 -44.12 33.59 0.73
CA ARG A 3 -43.60 33.78 -0.64
C ARG A 3 -44.24 32.83 -1.68
N ARG A 4 -44.02 33.16 -2.95
CA ARG A 4 -44.32 32.42 -4.20
C ARG A 4 -42.95 31.86 -4.77
N PRO A 5 -42.85 31.21 -5.95
CA PRO A 5 -43.29 29.86 -6.32
C PRO A 5 -42.19 29.09 -7.14
N LEU A 6 -42.59 28.15 -8.02
CA LEU A 6 -41.85 27.62 -9.20
C LEU A 6 -40.76 26.56 -8.92
N GLY A 7 -40.40 25.68 -9.86
CA GLY A 7 -40.98 25.43 -11.20
C GLY A 7 -40.15 24.39 -11.96
N ARG A 8 -40.80 23.38 -12.57
CA ARG A 8 -40.13 22.19 -13.13
C ARG A 8 -39.76 22.44 -14.61
N VAL A 9 -38.48 22.56 -14.92
CA VAL A 9 -37.98 22.75 -16.31
C VAL A 9 -37.29 21.47 -16.81
N ARG A 10 -37.75 20.93 -17.94
CA ARG A 10 -37.01 19.94 -18.73
C ARG A 10 -36.00 20.68 -19.61
N ALA A 11 -34.73 20.28 -19.57
CA ALA A 11 -33.75 20.66 -20.57
C ALA A 11 -33.37 19.42 -21.41
N HIS A 12 -33.77 19.41 -22.68
CA HIS A 12 -33.14 18.54 -23.68
C HIS A 12 -31.90 19.27 -24.22
N HIS A 13 -30.73 18.64 -24.17
CA HIS A 13 -29.58 19.08 -24.96
C HIS A 13 -29.09 17.97 -25.88
N ARG A 14 -28.94 18.31 -27.16
CA ARG A 14 -28.43 17.43 -28.22
C ARG A 14 -26.90 17.43 -28.24
N PHE A 15 -26.33 16.32 -28.69
CA PHE A 15 -24.93 16.19 -29.12
C PHE A 15 -24.56 17.18 -30.25
N PRO A 16 -23.31 17.68 -30.29
CA PRO A 16 -22.69 18.21 -31.51
C PRO A 16 -22.05 17.10 -32.35
N ARG A 17 -22.15 17.22 -33.68
CA ARG A 17 -21.32 16.47 -34.65
C ARG A 17 -19.99 17.22 -34.92
N PRO A 18 -18.91 16.54 -35.31
CA PRO A 18 -17.69 17.16 -35.82
C PRO A 18 -17.74 17.35 -37.35
N GLU A 19 -17.11 18.42 -37.86
CA GLU A 19 -16.78 18.61 -39.29
C GLU A 19 -15.40 19.31 -39.45
N PRO A 20 -14.75 19.25 -40.65
CA PRO A 20 -13.31 18.97 -40.71
C PRO A 20 -12.38 20.10 -41.19
N HIS A 21 -11.09 19.76 -41.21
CA HIS A 21 -9.92 20.53 -41.64
C HIS A 21 -10.04 21.36 -42.93
N SER A 22 -9.34 22.50 -42.97
CA SER A 22 -8.61 22.92 -44.19
C SER A 22 -7.32 23.69 -43.86
N HIS A 23 -6.25 23.44 -44.65
CA HIS A 23 -4.97 24.15 -44.59
C HIS A 23 -5.03 25.49 -45.35
N ARG A 24 -4.27 26.51 -44.89
CA ARG A 24 -3.34 27.30 -45.74
C ARG A 24 -2.50 28.33 -44.96
N HIS A 25 -1.20 28.32 -45.24
CA HIS A 25 -0.21 29.39 -45.06
C HIS A 25 0.41 29.66 -46.46
N PRO A 26 1.32 30.64 -46.68
CA PRO A 26 1.66 31.85 -45.91
C PRO A 26 1.63 33.14 -46.79
N ARG A 27 1.96 34.32 -46.22
CA ARG A 27 2.69 35.40 -46.94
C ARG A 27 3.32 36.42 -45.95
N ARG A 28 4.48 36.98 -46.34
CA ARG A 28 5.27 38.00 -45.62
C ARG A 28 5.08 39.40 -46.22
N SER A 29 5.26 40.47 -45.43
CA SER A 29 5.95 41.71 -45.89
C SER A 29 6.26 42.74 -44.77
N ARG A 30 7.55 43.17 -44.69
CA ARG A 30 8.16 44.50 -44.37
C ARG A 30 7.46 45.49 -43.40
N LEU A 31 8.10 46.02 -42.35
CA LEU A 31 9.31 46.90 -42.19
C LEU A 31 9.06 48.42 -42.39
N GLY A 32 9.38 49.24 -41.35
CA GLY A 32 9.43 50.72 -41.38
C GLY A 32 9.74 51.37 -39.99
N PRO A 33 10.79 52.22 -39.82
CA PRO A 33 11.21 52.79 -38.51
C PRO A 33 11.35 54.35 -38.44
N THR A 34 11.33 54.94 -37.23
CA THR A 34 11.77 56.35 -36.90
C THR A 34 12.08 56.45 -35.36
N THR A 35 13.29 56.72 -34.82
CA THR A 35 14.09 57.98 -34.63
C THR A 35 13.50 59.02 -33.63
N LEU A 36 14.25 59.87 -32.89
CA LEU A 36 15.25 59.72 -31.79
C LEU A 36 15.51 61.14 -31.13
N ILE A 37 15.53 61.29 -29.78
CA ILE A 37 16.12 62.41 -28.93
C ILE A 37 15.71 63.91 -29.19
N PRO A 38 16.15 64.98 -28.44
CA PRO A 38 16.91 65.10 -27.16
C PRO A 38 16.46 66.20 -26.10
N MET A 39 17.01 66.11 -24.86
CA MET A 39 17.46 67.20 -23.93
C MET A 39 16.46 68.30 -23.40
N HIS A 40 16.67 69.10 -22.32
CA HIS A 40 17.78 69.31 -21.35
C HIS A 40 17.29 69.85 -19.95
N THR A 41 18.21 69.82 -18.98
CA THR A 41 18.31 70.36 -17.58
C THR A 41 17.53 71.61 -17.10
N SER A 42 17.23 71.67 -15.78
CA SER A 42 17.40 72.78 -14.76
C SER A 42 16.31 72.74 -13.65
N THR A 43 16.42 73.22 -12.38
CA THR A 43 17.50 73.68 -11.45
C THR A 43 16.98 73.65 -9.96
N LEU A 44 17.82 73.90 -8.94
CA LEU A 44 17.43 73.96 -7.51
C LEU A 44 16.94 75.34 -7.02
N SER A 45 16.11 75.42 -5.96
CA SER A 45 16.56 75.83 -4.59
C SER A 45 15.48 76.28 -3.55
N ARG A 46 15.73 75.89 -2.29
CA ARG A 46 15.35 76.50 -0.97
C ARG A 46 13.95 76.30 -0.31
N LEU A 47 14.06 75.80 0.94
CA LEU A 47 13.11 75.60 2.06
C LEU A 47 12.85 76.92 2.86
N PRO A 48 12.03 77.00 3.95
CA PRO A 48 11.45 75.93 4.81
C PRO A 48 9.99 76.09 5.30
N VAL A 49 9.45 75.06 6.00
CA VAL A 49 8.82 75.11 7.36
C VAL A 49 8.37 73.68 7.74
N ALA A 50 8.33 73.37 9.04
CA ALA A 50 8.30 72.00 9.56
C ALA A 50 6.89 71.39 9.78
N ALA A 51 6.80 70.08 9.57
CA ALA A 51 5.91 69.18 10.32
C ALA A 51 6.57 67.79 10.37
N GLY A 52 6.63 67.18 11.56
CA GLY A 52 7.42 65.96 11.78
C GLY A 52 6.70 64.67 11.41
N LEU A 53 7.44 63.73 10.80
CA LEU A 53 7.16 62.31 10.95
C LEU A 53 8.50 61.56 11.05
N LEU A 54 8.87 61.17 12.26
CA LEU A 54 10.07 60.36 12.50
C LEU A 54 9.79 58.92 12.03
N ALA A 55 9.99 58.68 10.74
CA ALA A 55 9.97 57.34 10.16
C ALA A 55 11.19 56.57 10.67
N LEU A 56 11.04 55.98 11.85
CA LEU A 56 12.04 55.09 12.45
C LEU A 56 12.15 53.86 11.55
N VAL A 57 13.21 53.79 10.76
CA VAL A 57 13.49 52.67 9.86
C VAL A 57 13.84 51.47 10.72
N PHE A 58 12.81 50.77 11.17
CA PHE A 58 12.94 49.36 11.49
C PHE A 58 13.18 48.63 10.17
N SER A 59 14.45 48.61 9.76
CA SER A 59 14.97 47.46 9.04
C SER A 59 14.80 46.27 9.95
N ALA A 60 13.62 45.66 9.89
CA ALA A 60 13.43 44.30 10.34
C ALA A 60 14.42 43.47 9.55
N VAL A 61 15.57 43.21 10.16
CA VAL A 61 16.37 42.05 9.84
C VAL A 61 15.47 40.87 10.18
N LEU A 62 14.64 40.49 9.22
CA LEU A 62 14.10 39.14 9.14
C LEU A 62 15.32 38.24 9.37
N PRO A 63 15.30 37.37 10.40
CA PRO A 63 16.44 36.49 10.63
C PRO A 63 16.67 35.75 9.33
N ALA A 64 17.87 35.90 8.76
CA ALA A 64 18.20 35.27 7.50
C ALA A 64 17.93 33.78 7.67
N THR A 65 16.93 33.26 6.95
CA THR A 65 16.62 31.84 6.98
C THR A 65 17.85 31.14 6.45
N LEU A 66 18.58 30.47 7.34
CA LEU A 66 19.78 29.72 6.97
C LEU A 66 19.40 28.75 5.86
N SER A 67 19.98 28.96 4.67
CA SER A 67 19.84 28.03 3.57
C SER A 67 20.63 26.77 3.91
N ALA A 68 20.13 25.62 3.48
CA ALA A 68 20.93 24.40 3.49
C ALA A 68 22.11 24.58 2.52
N ASP A 69 23.33 24.45 3.04
CA ASP A 69 24.56 24.40 2.25
C ASP A 69 24.93 22.95 1.89
N THR A 70 25.94 22.77 1.03
CA THR A 70 26.50 21.45 0.71
C THR A 70 28.00 21.44 0.98
N PHE A 71 28.44 20.63 1.94
CA PHE A 71 29.84 20.50 2.32
C PHE A 71 30.40 19.22 1.71
N THR A 72 31.55 19.30 1.06
CA THR A 72 32.19 18.11 0.46
C THR A 72 33.20 17.52 1.44
N TRP A 73 33.14 16.21 1.65
CA TRP A 73 34.09 15.47 2.47
C TRP A 73 35.48 15.49 1.83
N ASN A 74 36.47 16.05 2.54
CA ASN A 74 37.80 16.29 2.00
C ASN A 74 38.83 15.19 2.34
N SER A 75 38.50 14.27 3.25
CA SER A 75 39.47 13.26 3.70
C SER A 75 39.80 12.29 2.57
N SER A 76 41.06 11.86 2.48
CA SER A 76 41.57 11.03 1.38
C SER A 76 40.96 9.62 1.26
N ALA A 77 40.31 9.10 2.31
CA ALA A 77 39.43 7.93 2.28
C ALA A 77 38.74 7.67 3.63
N ALA A 78 39.39 8.01 4.75
CA ALA A 78 38.86 7.75 6.09
C ALA A 78 38.97 8.99 6.99
N GLY A 79 38.00 9.17 7.90
CA GLY A 79 38.03 10.24 8.88
C GLY A 79 36.84 10.24 9.83
N THR A 80 36.93 11.03 10.89
CA THR A 80 35.88 11.19 11.90
C THR A 80 34.94 12.33 11.51
N TRP A 81 33.63 12.08 11.50
CA TRP A 81 32.61 13.11 11.44
C TRP A 81 32.36 13.61 12.86
N ASP A 82 32.91 14.78 13.14
CA ASP A 82 32.82 15.49 14.40
C ASP A 82 32.37 16.93 14.15
N THR A 83 31.69 17.53 15.12
CA THR A 83 31.16 18.89 15.06
C THR A 83 32.19 19.96 15.45
N THR A 84 33.38 19.56 15.93
CA THR A 84 34.48 20.49 16.29
C THR A 84 35.58 20.55 15.22
N SER A 85 35.76 19.48 14.43
CA SER A 85 36.81 19.42 13.40
C SER A 85 36.45 20.19 12.12
N THR A 86 37.28 21.18 11.79
CA THR A 86 37.26 21.89 10.50
C THR A 86 37.93 21.12 9.36
N SER A 87 38.73 20.10 9.68
CA SER A 87 39.66 19.50 8.72
C SER A 87 39.06 18.40 7.84
N ALA A 88 37.81 17.97 8.10
CA ALA A 88 37.11 16.91 7.35
C ALA A 88 36.27 17.43 6.16
N TRP A 89 36.08 18.74 6.04
CA TRP A 89 35.14 19.37 5.10
C TRP A 89 35.80 20.43 4.22
N SER A 90 35.36 20.52 2.97
CA SER A 90 35.89 21.42 1.94
C SER A 90 35.76 22.91 2.26
N SER A 91 34.90 23.29 3.20
CA SER A 91 34.71 24.66 3.66
C SER A 91 35.82 25.16 4.59
N GLY A 92 36.58 24.25 5.22
CA GLY A 92 37.43 24.60 6.37
C GLY A 92 36.64 25.02 7.62
N VAL A 93 35.35 24.70 7.69
CA VAL A 93 34.45 24.99 8.82
C VAL A 93 33.94 23.67 9.41
N ALA A 94 33.81 23.62 10.73
CA ALA A 94 33.33 22.43 11.43
C ALA A 94 31.83 22.21 11.21
N TRP A 95 31.41 20.94 11.18
CA TRP A 95 30.03 20.58 10.85
C TRP A 95 29.06 20.93 12.01
N ASN A 96 28.33 22.03 11.87
CA ASN A 96 27.32 22.46 12.85
C ASN A 96 25.86 22.18 12.42
N ASN A 97 25.63 21.78 11.17
CA ASN A 97 24.32 21.52 10.56
C ASN A 97 23.30 22.66 10.70
N ALA A 98 23.74 23.92 10.76
CA ALA A 98 22.87 25.05 11.08
C ALA A 98 21.78 25.29 10.02
N GLY A 99 22.01 24.90 8.75
CA GLY A 99 21.06 25.04 7.64
C GLY A 99 20.20 23.80 7.36
N ASN A 100 20.40 22.68 8.05
CA ASN A 100 20.08 21.32 7.57
C ASN A 100 20.90 21.01 6.31
N ASP A 101 22.21 20.97 6.49
CA ASP A 101 23.20 20.95 5.42
C ASP A 101 23.39 19.54 4.84
N THR A 102 23.85 19.47 3.58
CA THR A 102 24.07 18.20 2.87
C THR A 102 25.54 17.80 2.88
N ALA A 103 25.82 16.57 3.31
CA ALA A 103 27.14 15.96 3.23
C ALA A 103 27.38 15.33 1.86
N SER A 104 28.40 15.79 1.14
CA SER A 104 28.73 15.33 -0.21
C SER A 104 30.01 14.48 -0.25
N PHE A 105 29.93 13.30 -0.87
CA PHE A 105 31.03 12.36 -1.04
C PHE A 105 31.27 12.11 -2.53
N GLY A 106 32.33 12.68 -3.10
CA GLY A 106 32.52 12.64 -4.56
C GLY A 106 33.87 13.09 -5.11
N GLY A 107 34.94 12.93 -4.32
CA GLY A 107 36.31 13.18 -4.76
C GLY A 107 36.98 11.95 -5.39
N SER A 108 38.31 11.94 -5.37
CA SER A 108 39.16 10.91 -5.98
C SER A 108 39.11 9.53 -5.30
N ALA A 109 38.59 9.42 -4.07
CA ALA A 109 38.55 8.16 -3.33
C ALA A 109 37.33 7.33 -3.74
N ALA A 110 37.54 6.09 -4.19
CA ALA A 110 36.46 5.17 -4.55
C ALA A 110 35.59 4.76 -3.34
N THR A 111 36.15 4.81 -2.12
CA THR A 111 35.46 4.47 -0.88
C THR A 111 35.82 5.45 0.22
N TYR A 112 34.79 5.89 0.95
CA TYR A 112 34.85 6.74 2.14
C TYR A 112 34.40 5.95 3.36
N THR A 113 35.21 5.92 4.41
CA THR A 113 34.88 5.34 5.72
C THR A 113 34.82 6.46 6.76
N VAL A 114 33.62 6.81 7.16
CA VAL A 114 33.32 7.90 8.08
C VAL A 114 32.95 7.32 9.44
N SER A 115 33.65 7.73 10.50
CA SER A 115 33.34 7.30 11.87
C SER A 115 32.69 8.42 12.69
N ILE A 116 31.71 8.05 13.51
CA ILE A 116 31.13 8.91 14.54
C ILE A 116 31.52 8.34 15.90
N ALA A 117 32.02 9.18 16.80
CA ALA A 117 32.54 8.75 18.09
C ALA A 117 31.43 8.18 19.02
N PRO A 118 31.77 7.33 20.02
CA PRO A 118 30.79 6.81 20.99
C PRO A 118 30.00 7.93 21.67
N ALA A 119 28.70 7.69 21.90
CA ALA A 119 27.74 8.65 22.48
C ALA A 119 27.60 10.00 21.73
N VAL A 120 28.13 10.17 20.52
CA VAL A 120 27.93 11.36 19.69
C VAL A 120 26.73 11.18 18.78
N ALA A 121 25.86 12.19 18.71
CA ALA A 121 24.79 12.30 17.72
C ALA A 121 25.19 13.32 16.65
N ILE A 122 25.18 12.92 15.39
CA ILE A 122 25.36 13.81 14.23
C ILE A 122 24.03 14.01 13.54
N SER A 123 23.76 15.23 13.09
CA SER A 123 22.57 15.60 12.31
C SER A 123 22.98 16.16 10.95
N ALA A 124 22.23 15.83 9.89
CA ALA A 124 22.42 16.39 8.55
C ALA A 124 21.07 16.57 7.84
N GLY A 125 20.94 17.55 6.94
CA GLY A 125 19.79 17.62 6.03
C GLY A 125 19.82 16.55 4.95
N GLY A 126 21.01 16.06 4.59
CA GLY A 126 21.14 14.98 3.63
C GLY A 126 22.54 14.44 3.44
N ILE A 127 22.63 13.38 2.62
CA ILE A 127 23.86 12.79 2.12
C ILE A 127 23.74 12.68 0.61
N THR A 128 24.78 13.02 -0.14
CA THR A 128 24.86 12.75 -1.58
C THR A 128 26.18 12.06 -1.93
N VAL A 129 26.13 11.03 -2.78
CA VAL A 129 27.32 10.25 -3.18
C VAL A 129 27.44 10.23 -4.70
N SER A 130 28.59 10.69 -5.22
CA SER A 130 28.86 10.75 -6.65
C SER A 130 29.06 9.37 -7.28
N THR A 131 28.88 9.30 -8.61
CA THR A 131 28.97 8.06 -9.40
C THR A 131 30.32 7.37 -9.21
N GLY A 132 30.29 6.09 -8.83
CA GLY A 132 31.50 5.27 -8.63
C GLY A 132 32.11 5.38 -7.23
N ASN A 133 31.69 6.35 -6.41
CA ASN A 133 32.08 6.43 -5.01
C ASN A 133 31.16 5.58 -4.11
N ASN A 134 31.67 5.20 -2.94
CA ASN A 134 30.94 4.50 -1.90
C ASN A 134 31.22 5.21 -0.57
N VAL A 135 30.24 5.35 0.32
CA VAL A 135 30.45 5.81 1.70
C VAL A 135 29.91 4.79 2.69
N THR A 136 30.65 4.54 3.76
CA THR A 136 30.18 3.86 4.97
C THR A 136 30.24 4.84 6.12
N ILE A 137 29.11 5.12 6.76
CA ILE A 137 29.03 5.92 7.99
C ILE A 137 28.83 4.93 9.14
N GLY A 138 29.87 4.75 9.94
CA GLY A 138 29.89 3.86 11.10
C GLY A 138 29.85 4.63 12.42
N GLY A 139 29.22 4.03 13.43
CA GLY A 139 29.07 4.65 14.75
C GLY A 139 29.74 3.87 15.89
N GLY A 140 30.33 4.58 16.85
CA GLY A 140 30.68 4.03 18.16
C GLY A 140 29.45 3.68 19.00
N VAL A 141 29.64 2.96 20.12
CA VAL A 141 28.53 2.57 21.02
C VAL A 141 27.74 3.79 21.48
N GLY A 142 26.41 3.73 21.36
CA GLY A 142 25.50 4.82 21.75
C GLY A 142 25.50 6.04 20.82
N SER A 143 26.23 6.01 19.70
CA SER A 143 26.14 7.07 18.68
C SER A 143 24.89 6.94 17.82
N SER A 144 24.48 8.05 17.19
CA SER A 144 23.37 8.06 16.24
C SER A 144 23.61 9.05 15.10
N PHE A 145 22.94 8.79 13.97
CA PHE A 145 22.83 9.75 12.87
C PHE A 145 21.37 10.18 12.74
N THR A 146 21.11 11.47 12.56
CA THR A 146 19.76 12.03 12.42
C THR A 146 19.65 12.77 11.09
N LEU A 147 18.52 12.59 10.41
CA LEU A 147 18.20 13.34 9.20
C LEU A 147 17.21 14.48 9.52
N ALA A 148 17.54 15.68 9.07
CA ALA A 148 16.90 16.94 9.44
C ALA A 148 16.36 17.72 8.22
N GLY A 149 15.65 18.83 8.48
CA GLY A 149 14.98 19.61 7.44
C GLY A 149 13.65 19.00 6.96
N THR A 150 13.06 19.63 5.95
CA THR A 150 11.70 19.32 5.46
C THR A 150 11.65 18.14 4.49
N THR A 151 12.74 17.87 3.76
CA THR A 151 12.84 16.78 2.77
C THR A 151 14.17 16.04 2.93
N PRO A 152 14.41 15.35 4.05
CA PRO A 152 15.73 14.80 4.36
C PRO A 152 16.09 13.71 3.36
N THR A 153 17.24 13.83 2.69
CA THR A 153 17.55 13.05 1.48
C THR A 153 18.88 12.34 1.56
N ILE A 154 18.89 11.03 1.30
CA ILE A 154 20.10 10.29 0.92
C ILE A 154 20.02 10.02 -0.58
N GLY A 155 20.93 10.60 -1.35
CA GLY A 155 20.88 10.65 -2.80
C GLY A 155 22.20 10.33 -3.50
N GLY A 156 22.18 10.51 -4.82
CA GLY A 156 23.34 10.29 -5.68
C GLY A 156 23.37 8.92 -6.38
N ALA A 157 24.40 8.73 -7.18
CA ALA A 157 24.62 7.51 -7.97
C ALA A 157 25.60 6.53 -7.32
N GLY A 158 26.41 7.00 -6.37
CA GLY A 158 27.25 6.15 -5.53
C GLY A 158 26.48 5.50 -4.38
N ASN A 159 27.12 4.56 -3.69
CA ASN A 159 26.47 3.78 -2.63
C ASN A 159 26.67 4.38 -1.24
N THR A 160 25.67 4.26 -0.38
CA THR A 160 25.72 4.63 1.04
C THR A 160 25.48 3.40 1.91
N THR A 161 26.31 3.17 2.91
CA THR A 161 26.09 2.17 3.96
C THR A 161 26.00 2.89 5.29
N LEU A 162 24.89 2.71 6.00
CA LEU A 162 24.71 3.17 7.37
C LEU A 162 24.98 1.98 8.29
N ASP A 163 26.13 2.03 8.98
CA ASP A 163 26.52 1.15 10.07
C ASP A 163 26.43 1.89 11.41
N ILE A 164 25.32 2.62 11.55
CA ILE A 164 24.92 3.45 12.67
C ILE A 164 23.39 3.50 12.69
N VAL A 165 22.79 3.69 13.88
CA VAL A 165 21.34 3.88 14.00
C VAL A 165 20.93 5.20 13.34
N LEU A 166 20.04 5.14 12.36
CA LEU A 166 19.34 6.32 11.84
C LEU A 166 18.14 6.63 12.75
N ALA A 167 18.14 7.81 13.36
CA ALA A 167 17.20 8.25 14.37
C ALA A 167 16.49 9.57 13.99
N GLY A 168 15.53 9.99 14.83
CA GLY A 168 14.83 11.27 14.72
C GLY A 168 13.35 11.16 14.31
N SER A 169 12.62 12.27 14.38
CA SER A 169 11.19 12.28 14.04
C SER A 169 10.90 12.31 12.54
N ASN A 170 11.87 12.73 11.73
CA ASN A 170 11.68 13.02 10.31
C ASN A 170 11.71 11.74 9.46
N GLY A 171 11.25 11.88 8.22
CA GLY A 171 11.30 10.82 7.22
C GLY A 171 12.63 10.76 6.46
N LEU A 172 12.68 9.86 5.49
CA LEU A 172 13.83 9.65 4.60
C LEU A 172 13.38 9.61 3.14
N THR A 173 13.97 10.46 2.30
CA THR A 173 13.92 10.30 0.84
C THR A 173 15.20 9.60 0.35
N LYS A 174 15.08 8.39 -0.19
CA LYS A 174 16.17 7.73 -0.94
C LYS A 174 16.03 8.05 -2.42
N SER A 175 16.92 8.89 -2.95
CA SER A 175 16.95 9.31 -4.35
C SER A 175 18.21 8.81 -5.09
N GLY A 176 18.29 9.09 -6.39
CA GLY A 176 19.44 8.72 -7.23
C GLY A 176 19.60 7.21 -7.49
N GLY A 177 20.51 6.86 -8.39
CA GLY A 177 20.68 5.48 -8.88
C GLY A 177 21.38 4.52 -7.91
N GLY A 178 22.07 5.05 -6.88
CA GLY A 178 22.90 4.24 -5.98
C GLY A 178 22.12 3.34 -5.01
N THR A 179 22.83 2.50 -4.27
CA THR A 179 22.27 1.66 -3.21
C THR A 179 22.46 2.31 -1.83
N LEU A 180 21.39 2.37 -1.02
CA LEU A 180 21.46 2.64 0.41
C LEU A 180 21.34 1.33 1.19
N ARG A 181 22.27 1.05 2.12
CA ARG A 181 22.30 -0.16 2.95
C ARG A 181 22.13 0.21 4.43
N PHE A 182 21.29 -0.53 5.14
CA PHE A 182 21.10 -0.41 6.59
C PHE A 182 21.68 -1.63 7.31
N LYS A 183 22.81 -1.46 8.00
CA LYS A 183 23.45 -2.50 8.82
C LYS A 183 23.01 -2.48 10.29
N GLN A 184 22.28 -1.45 10.70
CA GLN A 184 21.68 -1.31 12.02
C GLN A 184 20.16 -1.13 11.88
N THR A 185 19.42 -1.47 12.94
CA THR A 185 17.99 -1.13 13.05
C THR A 185 17.84 0.38 13.17
N SER A 186 16.87 0.93 12.45
CA SER A 186 16.56 2.36 12.48
C SER A 186 15.48 2.68 13.50
N THR A 187 15.59 3.84 14.14
CA THR A 187 14.63 4.32 15.16
C THR A 187 13.88 5.58 14.73
N TYR A 188 14.10 6.07 13.51
CA TYR A 188 13.34 7.20 12.99
C TYR A 188 11.86 6.84 12.76
N THR A 189 10.98 7.82 12.95
CA THR A 189 9.52 7.59 12.94
C THR A 189 8.79 8.12 11.70
N GLY A 190 9.45 8.92 10.86
CA GLY A 190 8.82 9.47 9.66
C GLY A 190 8.78 8.50 8.48
N ASP A 191 7.96 8.86 7.48
CA ASP A 191 7.80 8.07 6.25
C ASP A 191 9.09 7.95 5.43
N THR A 192 9.19 6.87 4.66
CA THR A 192 10.30 6.63 3.71
C THR A 192 9.81 6.70 2.27
N ALA A 193 10.37 7.62 1.49
CA ALA A 193 10.17 7.73 0.05
C ALA A 193 11.37 7.12 -0.70
N LEU A 194 11.21 5.92 -1.23
CA LEU A 194 12.19 5.27 -2.11
C LEU A 194 11.94 5.71 -3.56
N SER A 195 12.50 6.86 -3.92
CA SER A 195 12.32 7.53 -5.21
C SER A 195 13.25 7.02 -6.31
N GLY A 196 14.34 6.32 -5.98
CA GLY A 196 15.28 5.79 -6.98
C GLY A 196 16.34 4.83 -6.43
N GLY A 197 16.88 4.01 -7.33
CA GLY A 197 17.95 3.07 -7.04
C GLY A 197 17.50 1.91 -6.16
N GLN A 198 18.34 1.52 -5.20
CA GLN A 198 18.05 0.41 -4.29
C GLN A 198 18.15 0.85 -2.82
N LEU A 199 17.27 0.31 -1.98
CA LEU A 199 17.38 0.34 -0.52
C LEU A 199 17.45 -1.10 -0.01
N THR A 200 18.46 -1.41 0.79
CA THR A 200 18.84 -2.77 1.16
C THR A 200 18.95 -2.90 2.68
N LEU A 201 18.32 -3.94 3.22
CA LEU A 201 18.44 -4.31 4.63
C LEU A 201 19.59 -5.29 4.85
N GLU A 202 20.38 -5.05 5.89
CA GLU A 202 21.35 -5.99 6.46
C GLU A 202 21.12 -6.18 7.98
N ALA A 203 20.29 -5.33 8.60
CA ALA A 203 19.61 -5.54 9.88
C ALA A 203 18.07 -5.58 9.73
N ASN A 204 17.37 -6.11 10.73
CA ASN A 204 15.90 -6.03 10.82
C ASN A 204 15.48 -4.58 11.07
N ASP A 205 14.34 -4.18 10.49
CA ASP A 205 13.76 -2.85 10.67
C ASP A 205 14.78 -1.72 10.39
N GLY A 206 15.59 -1.90 9.34
CA GLY A 206 16.51 -0.86 8.86
C GLY A 206 15.78 0.33 8.21
N VAL A 207 14.54 0.14 7.73
CA VAL A 207 13.59 1.24 7.54
C VAL A 207 12.81 1.44 8.84
N GLY A 208 12.51 2.68 9.22
CA GLY A 208 11.79 2.99 10.46
C GLY A 208 10.41 2.30 10.49
N SER A 209 10.13 1.52 11.54
CA SER A 209 8.99 0.60 11.57
C SER A 209 7.62 1.25 11.80
N THR A 210 7.61 2.54 12.16
CA THR A 210 6.40 3.33 12.44
C THR A 210 5.98 4.25 11.29
N GLY A 211 6.81 4.38 10.26
CA GLY A 211 6.50 5.14 9.04
C GLY A 211 5.91 4.27 7.93
N LYS A 212 5.37 4.93 6.90
CA LYS A 212 4.98 4.32 5.63
C LYS A 212 6.17 4.27 4.66
N LEU A 213 6.34 3.15 3.95
CA LEU A 213 7.24 3.06 2.79
C LEU A 213 6.47 3.37 1.51
N THR A 214 6.94 4.32 0.71
CA THR A 214 6.42 4.62 -0.63
C THR A 214 7.53 4.42 -1.66
N ILE A 215 7.31 3.58 -2.66
CA ILE A 215 8.30 3.20 -3.68
C ILE A 215 7.89 3.75 -5.05
N SER A 216 8.81 4.42 -5.74
CA SER A 216 8.64 4.92 -7.12
C SER A 216 9.13 3.90 -8.16
N GLY A 217 8.50 3.89 -9.34
CA GLY A 217 8.79 2.93 -10.41
C GLY A 217 10.28 2.89 -10.79
N GLY A 218 10.82 1.68 -10.98
CA GLY A 218 12.24 1.43 -11.22
C GLY A 218 13.09 1.28 -9.95
N ALA A 219 12.59 1.69 -8.77
CA ALA A 219 13.29 1.50 -7.51
C ALA A 219 13.03 0.11 -6.88
N THR A 220 13.98 -0.39 -6.10
CA THR A 220 13.86 -1.70 -5.42
C THR A 220 14.17 -1.63 -3.93
N PHE A 221 13.30 -2.24 -3.11
CA PHE A 221 13.58 -2.58 -1.71
C PHE A 221 14.04 -4.05 -1.60
N SER A 222 15.18 -4.30 -0.95
CA SER A 222 15.84 -5.61 -0.90
C SER A 222 16.06 -6.04 0.56
N MET A 223 15.33 -7.05 1.02
CA MET A 223 15.26 -7.40 2.45
C MET A 223 16.33 -8.39 2.92
N GLN A 224 17.03 -9.08 2.02
CA GLN A 224 18.19 -9.97 2.31
C GLN A 224 18.05 -10.89 3.54
N GLY A 225 16.91 -11.56 3.74
CA GLY A 225 16.70 -12.45 4.89
C GLY A 225 16.46 -11.73 6.22
N LYS A 226 16.24 -10.41 6.18
CA LYS A 226 15.83 -9.56 7.31
C LYS A 226 14.33 -9.33 7.30
N ASN A 227 13.79 -9.01 8.47
CA ASN A 227 12.38 -8.64 8.65
C ASN A 227 12.22 -7.12 8.58
N GLN A 228 11.03 -6.67 8.17
CA GLN A 228 10.65 -5.26 8.15
C GLN A 228 9.16 -5.13 8.51
N SER A 229 8.87 -4.37 9.56
CA SER A 229 7.55 -3.86 9.88
C SER A 229 7.36 -2.46 9.31
N LEU A 230 6.15 -2.09 8.87
CA LEU A 230 5.81 -0.78 8.32
C LEU A 230 4.38 -0.39 8.72
N ALA A 231 4.16 0.89 9.03
CA ALA A 231 2.81 1.44 9.25
C ALA A 231 2.01 1.63 7.95
N GLY A 232 2.63 1.42 6.80
CA GLY A 232 1.98 1.38 5.48
C GLY A 232 2.97 1.06 4.37
N LEU A 233 2.43 0.68 3.21
CA LEU A 233 3.21 0.39 2.00
C LEU A 233 2.49 0.94 0.76
N SER A 234 3.20 1.67 -0.08
CA SER A 234 2.70 2.05 -1.40
C SER A 234 3.77 1.81 -2.45
N GLY A 235 3.37 1.31 -3.63
CA GLY A 235 4.27 1.11 -4.75
C GLY A 235 3.50 1.11 -6.06
N VAL A 236 4.05 1.80 -7.06
CA VAL A 236 3.50 1.81 -8.42
C VAL A 236 4.01 0.61 -9.23
N SER A 237 3.49 0.42 -10.44
CA SER A 237 4.04 -0.58 -11.37
C SER A 237 5.53 -0.30 -11.65
N GLY A 238 6.31 -1.36 -11.89
CA GLY A 238 7.76 -1.29 -12.03
C GLY A 238 8.54 -1.09 -10.73
N THR A 239 7.88 -1.05 -9.57
CA THR A 239 8.56 -1.19 -8.26
C THR A 239 8.83 -2.66 -7.94
N THR A 240 9.84 -2.95 -7.13
CA THR A 240 10.14 -4.32 -6.65
C THR A 240 10.40 -4.33 -5.15
N ILE A 241 9.86 -5.33 -4.46
CA ILE A 241 10.35 -5.78 -3.15
C ILE A 241 10.81 -7.23 -3.29
N ARG A 242 12.01 -7.54 -2.80
CA ARG A 242 12.55 -8.90 -2.89
C ARG A 242 13.34 -9.37 -1.67
N SER A 243 13.34 -10.69 -1.47
CA SER A 243 14.36 -11.38 -0.67
C SER A 243 15.46 -11.95 -1.60
N THR A 244 16.73 -11.77 -1.20
CA THR A 244 17.93 -12.20 -1.93
C THR A 244 18.79 -13.22 -1.16
N SER A 245 18.59 -13.35 0.16
CA SER A 245 19.46 -14.17 1.01
C SER A 245 19.00 -15.63 1.00
N ALA A 246 19.93 -16.51 0.61
CA ALA A 246 19.65 -17.93 0.44
C ALA A 246 19.30 -18.63 1.76
N ASN A 247 18.34 -19.55 1.72
CA ASN A 247 17.89 -20.36 2.86
C ASN A 247 17.44 -19.55 4.09
N THR A 248 16.97 -18.31 3.88
CA THR A 248 16.48 -17.42 4.94
C THR A 248 15.16 -16.79 4.56
N THR A 249 14.29 -16.56 5.56
CA THR A 249 12.98 -15.93 5.38
C THR A 249 13.04 -14.47 5.79
N SER A 250 12.77 -13.58 4.83
CA SER A 250 12.39 -12.20 5.10
C SER A 250 10.88 -12.13 5.35
N THR A 251 10.47 -11.51 6.45
CA THR A 251 9.05 -11.22 6.72
C THR A 251 8.78 -9.74 6.55
N LEU A 252 7.88 -9.38 5.63
CA LEU A 252 7.35 -8.03 5.46
C LEU A 252 6.02 -7.93 6.20
N THR A 253 5.94 -7.06 7.21
CA THR A 253 4.74 -6.88 8.04
C THR A 253 4.15 -5.49 7.81
N ILE A 254 2.87 -5.43 7.41
CA ILE A 254 2.11 -4.18 7.30
C ILE A 254 1.12 -4.08 8.47
N THR A 255 1.25 -3.01 9.26
CA THR A 255 0.54 -2.85 10.55
C THR A 255 -0.62 -1.84 10.49
N GLY A 256 -0.73 -1.03 9.44
CA GLY A 256 -1.70 0.07 9.39
C GLY A 256 -1.88 0.70 8.00
N GLY A 257 -2.61 1.81 7.97
CA GLY A 257 -2.85 2.63 6.78
C GLY A 257 -3.81 2.04 5.74
N THR A 258 -4.08 2.81 4.68
CA THR A 258 -4.75 2.33 3.47
C THR A 258 -3.74 2.39 2.32
N ASN A 259 -3.50 1.24 1.70
CA ASN A 259 -2.28 0.95 0.97
C ASN A 259 -2.59 0.23 -0.35
N THR A 260 -1.82 0.54 -1.39
CA THR A 260 -1.86 -0.16 -2.67
C THR A 260 -0.45 -0.40 -3.16
N PHE A 261 -0.12 -1.67 -3.41
CA PHE A 261 1.14 -2.08 -4.00
C PHE A 261 0.89 -2.75 -5.36
N ALA A 262 1.21 -1.99 -6.42
CA ALA A 262 1.11 -2.39 -7.82
C ALA A 262 2.44 -2.93 -8.38
N GLY A 263 3.46 -3.09 -7.53
CA GLY A 263 4.78 -3.61 -7.90
C GLY A 263 4.89 -5.14 -7.86
N THR A 264 6.13 -5.63 -7.96
CA THR A 264 6.44 -7.05 -7.84
C THR A 264 6.93 -7.39 -6.44
N LEU A 265 6.30 -8.38 -5.80
CA LEU A 265 6.80 -9.05 -4.60
C LEU A 265 7.43 -10.40 -5.02
N SER A 266 8.73 -10.60 -4.75
CA SER A 266 9.45 -11.77 -5.28
C SER A 266 10.56 -12.33 -4.39
N ASN A 267 10.97 -13.56 -4.71
CA ASN A 267 12.25 -14.12 -4.30
C ASN A 267 13.25 -13.95 -5.45
N SER A 268 14.54 -13.82 -5.15
CA SER A 268 15.59 -13.70 -6.17
C SER A 268 16.91 -14.41 -5.84
N GLY A 269 17.09 -14.85 -4.58
CA GLY A 269 18.18 -15.77 -4.20
C GLY A 269 17.73 -17.22 -4.19
N THR A 270 18.67 -18.15 -4.37
CA THR A 270 18.44 -19.60 -4.26
C THR A 270 17.81 -19.94 -2.91
N ASN A 271 16.60 -20.51 -2.90
CA ASN A 271 15.83 -20.79 -1.67
C ASN A 271 15.62 -19.57 -0.76
N ALA A 272 15.72 -18.33 -1.28
CA ALA A 272 15.32 -17.15 -0.53
C ALA A 272 13.79 -17.14 -0.38
N LEU A 273 13.29 -16.89 0.82
CA LEU A 273 11.87 -16.74 1.08
C LEU A 273 11.56 -15.28 1.43
N LEU A 274 10.53 -14.73 0.80
CA LEU A 274 9.79 -13.56 1.26
C LEU A 274 8.42 -14.04 1.73
N SER A 275 8.06 -13.75 2.98
CA SER A 275 6.73 -13.92 3.57
C SER A 275 6.08 -12.56 3.76
N LEU A 276 4.75 -12.51 3.67
CA LEU A 276 3.95 -11.31 3.88
C LEU A 276 3.00 -11.49 5.07
N THR A 277 2.99 -10.52 5.98
CA THR A 277 2.03 -10.44 7.08
C THR A 277 1.25 -9.14 6.99
N ASN A 278 -0.07 -9.20 6.85
CA ASN A 278 -0.95 -8.07 7.09
C ASN A 278 -1.56 -8.20 8.49
N SER A 279 -1.12 -7.37 9.44
CA SER A 279 -1.60 -7.35 10.82
C SER A 279 -2.52 -6.17 11.14
N GLY A 280 -2.69 -5.23 10.21
CA GLY A 280 -3.61 -4.10 10.33
C GLY A 280 -3.77 -3.33 9.03
N GLY A 281 -4.57 -2.27 9.06
CA GLY A 281 -4.84 -1.43 7.88
C GLY A 281 -5.55 -2.16 6.74
N THR A 282 -5.46 -1.62 5.53
CA THR A 282 -5.88 -2.29 4.28
C THR A 282 -4.73 -2.26 3.29
N LEU A 283 -4.33 -3.41 2.76
CA LEU A 283 -3.31 -3.56 1.72
C LEU A 283 -3.93 -4.18 0.46
N ALA A 284 -3.98 -3.42 -0.63
CA ALA A 284 -4.34 -3.93 -1.95
C ALA A 284 -3.07 -4.37 -2.72
N LEU A 285 -2.98 -5.65 -3.04
CA LEU A 285 -1.93 -6.21 -3.91
C LEU A 285 -2.46 -6.30 -5.35
N THR A 286 -2.08 -5.35 -6.18
CA THR A 286 -2.54 -5.25 -7.59
C THR A 286 -1.46 -5.57 -8.61
N GLY A 287 -0.22 -5.73 -8.18
CA GLY A 287 0.91 -6.13 -9.02
C GLY A 287 1.16 -7.63 -9.03
N THR A 288 2.41 -8.04 -9.21
CA THR A 288 2.80 -9.46 -9.35
C THR A 288 3.27 -10.04 -8.02
N ASN A 289 2.61 -11.09 -7.52
CA ASN A 289 2.93 -11.76 -6.27
C ASN A 289 3.58 -13.13 -6.54
N SER A 290 4.91 -13.17 -6.67
CA SER A 290 5.68 -14.37 -7.00
C SER A 290 6.58 -14.88 -5.86
N TYR A 291 6.47 -14.28 -4.67
CA TYR A 291 7.12 -14.77 -3.46
C TYR A 291 6.54 -16.12 -3.02
N SER A 292 7.35 -16.90 -2.28
CA SER A 292 6.99 -18.27 -1.88
C SER A 292 7.05 -18.55 -0.37
N GLY A 293 7.31 -17.53 0.45
CA GLY A 293 7.04 -17.62 1.88
C GLY A 293 5.53 -17.62 2.16
N ALA A 294 5.18 -17.60 3.43
CA ALA A 294 3.79 -17.63 3.88
C ALA A 294 3.08 -16.28 3.65
N THR A 295 1.76 -16.33 3.45
CA THR A 295 0.90 -15.14 3.53
C THR A 295 0.03 -15.23 4.77
N ILE A 296 0.15 -14.26 5.68
CA ILE A 296 -0.57 -14.22 6.96
C ILE A 296 -1.44 -12.97 7.01
N VAL A 297 -2.71 -13.13 7.36
CA VAL A 297 -3.68 -12.04 7.55
C VAL A 297 -4.20 -12.10 8.99
N SER A 298 -3.40 -11.59 9.92
CA SER A 298 -3.69 -11.58 11.36
C SER A 298 -4.50 -10.36 11.81
N GLY A 299 -4.67 -9.35 10.94
CA GLY A 299 -5.53 -8.21 11.16
C GLY A 299 -5.71 -7.37 9.91
N GLY A 300 -6.60 -6.38 9.97
CA GLY A 300 -6.91 -5.52 8.82
C GLY A 300 -7.52 -6.28 7.64
N THR A 301 -7.29 -5.77 6.42
CA THR A 301 -7.76 -6.39 5.17
C THR A 301 -6.62 -6.52 4.16
N LEU A 302 -6.34 -7.75 3.71
CA LEU A 302 -5.51 -8.01 2.53
C LEU A 302 -6.44 -8.17 1.31
N ASN A 303 -6.42 -7.21 0.39
CA ASN A 303 -7.21 -7.25 -0.84
C ASN A 303 -6.36 -7.72 -2.02
N LEU A 304 -6.71 -8.86 -2.60
CA LEU A 304 -6.05 -9.46 -3.75
C LEU A 304 -6.66 -8.92 -5.05
N GLY A 305 -5.87 -8.13 -5.76
CA GLY A 305 -6.07 -7.79 -7.18
C GLY A 305 -5.40 -8.79 -8.13
N SER A 306 -4.64 -9.76 -7.61
CA SER A 306 -3.98 -10.82 -8.38
C SER A 306 -3.67 -12.05 -7.52
N SER A 307 -3.40 -13.18 -8.17
CA SER A 307 -3.06 -14.46 -7.53
C SER A 307 -1.77 -14.42 -6.70
N LEU A 308 -1.76 -15.13 -5.57
CA LEU A 308 -0.59 -15.36 -4.72
C LEU A 308 0.20 -16.60 -5.21
N ALA A 309 0.56 -16.62 -6.50
CA ALA A 309 0.84 -17.84 -7.26
C ALA A 309 1.77 -18.88 -6.58
N ASN A 310 2.79 -18.43 -5.84
CA ASN A 310 3.84 -19.30 -5.30
C ASN A 310 3.82 -19.44 -3.76
N THR A 311 2.90 -18.78 -3.03
CA THR A 311 2.94 -18.77 -1.55
C THR A 311 2.76 -20.18 -0.98
N ASN A 312 3.60 -20.58 -0.04
CA ASN A 312 3.63 -21.94 0.52
C ASN A 312 2.50 -22.21 1.54
N SER A 313 1.74 -21.19 1.91
CA SER A 313 0.59 -21.24 2.82
C SER A 313 -0.15 -19.91 2.82
N VAL A 314 -1.46 -19.94 3.03
CA VAL A 314 -2.28 -18.74 3.29
C VAL A 314 -3.05 -18.96 4.58
N THR A 315 -2.79 -18.10 5.57
CA THR A 315 -3.42 -18.17 6.90
C THR A 315 -4.14 -16.87 7.21
N VAL A 316 -5.42 -16.96 7.57
CA VAL A 316 -6.23 -15.85 8.07
C VAL A 316 -6.54 -16.11 9.54
N SER A 317 -6.13 -15.20 10.42
CA SER A 317 -6.17 -15.37 11.87
C SER A 317 -6.47 -14.05 12.58
N GLY A 318 -7.55 -13.40 12.17
CA GLY A 318 -8.10 -12.19 12.79
C GLY A 318 -8.42 -11.06 11.81
N GLY A 319 -7.79 -11.04 10.64
CA GLY A 319 -8.09 -10.07 9.58
C GLY A 319 -9.06 -10.60 8.52
N THR A 320 -9.16 -9.89 7.40
CA THR A 320 -9.95 -10.27 6.23
C THR A 320 -9.06 -10.51 5.03
N LEU A 321 -9.10 -11.70 4.43
CA LEU A 321 -8.59 -11.91 3.08
C LEU A 321 -9.73 -11.66 2.09
N ASN A 322 -9.54 -10.72 1.18
CA ASN A 322 -10.53 -10.34 0.17
C ASN A 322 -9.98 -10.56 -1.24
N SER A 323 -10.84 -10.93 -2.18
CA SER A 323 -10.62 -10.68 -3.62
C SER A 323 -11.59 -9.62 -4.12
N SER A 324 -11.14 -8.76 -5.02
CA SER A 324 -11.99 -7.79 -5.74
C SER A 324 -11.92 -7.95 -7.26
N VAL A 325 -11.43 -9.08 -7.77
CA VAL A 325 -11.40 -9.41 -9.20
C VAL A 325 -12.45 -10.45 -9.57
N SER A 326 -12.96 -10.37 -10.80
CA SER A 326 -13.95 -11.30 -11.36
C SER A 326 -13.34 -12.58 -11.97
N THR A 327 -12.02 -12.74 -11.91
CA THR A 327 -11.27 -13.91 -12.38
C THR A 327 -10.84 -14.78 -11.21
N ALA A 328 -10.60 -16.08 -11.45
CA ALA A 328 -10.05 -16.99 -10.46
C ALA A 328 -8.73 -16.47 -9.86
N VAL A 329 -8.63 -16.47 -8.52
CA VAL A 329 -7.45 -16.06 -7.75
C VAL A 329 -6.83 -17.28 -7.08
N ALA A 330 -5.58 -17.60 -7.43
CA ALA A 330 -4.88 -18.71 -6.79
C ALA A 330 -4.34 -18.32 -5.42
N LEU A 331 -4.58 -19.16 -4.41
CA LEU A 331 -4.12 -19.03 -3.03
C LEU A 331 -2.81 -19.78 -2.77
N GLY A 332 -1.93 -19.80 -3.79
CA GLY A 332 -0.61 -20.39 -3.73
C GLY A 332 -0.54 -21.90 -3.91
N THR A 333 0.64 -22.44 -3.60
CA THR A 333 0.98 -23.87 -3.62
C THR A 333 0.70 -24.56 -2.29
N GLY A 334 0.40 -23.77 -1.25
CA GLY A 334 0.13 -24.22 0.11
C GLY A 334 -1.31 -24.61 0.40
N ALA A 335 -1.53 -25.05 1.64
CA ALA A 335 -2.87 -25.17 2.21
C ALA A 335 -3.40 -23.79 2.62
N PHE A 336 -4.73 -23.66 2.66
CA PHE A 336 -5.43 -22.50 3.21
C PHE A 336 -5.95 -22.80 4.61
N SER A 337 -5.80 -21.84 5.54
CA SER A 337 -6.33 -21.93 6.90
C SER A 337 -7.01 -20.63 7.33
N LEU A 338 -8.28 -20.71 7.76
CA LEU A 338 -9.01 -19.63 8.45
C LEU A 338 -9.25 -20.05 9.91
N THR A 339 -8.47 -19.50 10.83
CA THR A 339 -8.62 -19.78 12.28
C THR A 339 -9.43 -18.72 13.00
N SER A 340 -9.51 -17.50 12.45
CA SER A 340 -10.43 -16.42 12.85
C SER A 340 -10.41 -15.29 11.81
N GLY A 341 -11.40 -14.41 11.84
CA GLY A 341 -11.54 -13.31 10.87
C GLY A 341 -12.45 -13.67 9.71
N ALA A 342 -12.11 -13.27 8.49
CA ALA A 342 -12.96 -13.50 7.32
C ALA A 342 -12.21 -13.83 6.02
N LEU A 343 -12.85 -14.65 5.17
CA LEU A 343 -12.56 -14.76 3.75
C LEU A 343 -13.72 -14.14 2.97
N ALA A 344 -13.42 -13.41 1.89
CA ALA A 344 -14.44 -12.80 1.05
C ALA A 344 -14.05 -12.75 -0.43
N ILE A 345 -15.04 -12.96 -1.29
CA ILE A 345 -14.94 -12.78 -2.75
C ILE A 345 -15.88 -11.61 -3.10
N ASN A 346 -15.44 -10.38 -2.82
CA ASN A 346 -16.23 -9.17 -3.10
C ASN A 346 -15.95 -8.64 -4.52
N GLY A 347 -16.09 -9.52 -5.52
CA GLY A 347 -16.05 -9.14 -6.93
C GLY A 347 -17.33 -8.39 -7.35
N THR A 348 -17.28 -7.64 -8.45
CA THR A 348 -18.49 -7.08 -9.10
C THR A 348 -19.27 -8.12 -9.92
N SER A 349 -18.76 -9.35 -9.98
CA SER A 349 -19.31 -10.52 -10.62
C SER A 349 -18.89 -11.74 -9.80
N ILE A 350 -19.61 -12.86 -9.99
CA ILE A 350 -19.22 -14.16 -9.44
C ILE A 350 -17.75 -14.46 -9.74
N GLY A 351 -16.96 -14.68 -8.68
CA GLY A 351 -15.53 -14.96 -8.73
C GLY A 351 -15.16 -16.30 -8.09
N SER A 352 -13.87 -16.59 -8.00
CA SER A 352 -13.41 -17.79 -7.29
C SER A 352 -12.02 -17.68 -6.69
N PHE A 353 -11.80 -18.44 -5.62
CA PHE A 353 -10.47 -18.79 -5.14
C PHE A 353 -10.12 -20.21 -5.58
N THR A 354 -8.88 -20.42 -6.02
CA THR A 354 -8.36 -21.74 -6.40
C THR A 354 -7.20 -22.15 -5.49
N LEU A 355 -7.23 -23.38 -5.00
CA LEU A 355 -6.13 -24.02 -4.29
C LEU A 355 -5.31 -24.89 -5.26
N ALA A 356 -4.02 -25.06 -4.99
CA ALA A 356 -3.20 -26.01 -5.73
C ALA A 356 -3.66 -27.47 -5.53
N THR A 357 -3.24 -28.33 -6.45
CA THR A 357 -3.62 -29.76 -6.48
C THR A 357 -3.25 -30.47 -5.17
N GLY A 358 -4.23 -31.14 -4.57
CA GLY A 358 -4.08 -31.90 -3.32
C GLY A 358 -4.10 -31.05 -2.04
N GLN A 359 -4.15 -29.72 -2.15
CA GLN A 359 -4.11 -28.85 -0.99
C GLN A 359 -5.48 -28.74 -0.30
N ASN A 360 -5.43 -28.66 1.02
CA ASN A 360 -6.61 -28.59 1.88
C ASN A 360 -7.05 -27.15 2.14
N PHE A 361 -8.37 -26.98 2.27
CA PHE A 361 -9.00 -25.79 2.80
C PHE A 361 -9.53 -26.08 4.20
N THR A 362 -8.98 -25.44 5.23
CA THR A 362 -9.48 -25.59 6.61
C THR A 362 -10.01 -24.24 7.10
N ALA A 363 -11.19 -24.23 7.71
CA ALA A 363 -11.75 -23.05 8.32
C ALA A 363 -12.52 -23.42 9.60
N SER A 364 -12.09 -22.89 10.74
CA SER A 364 -12.54 -23.37 12.06
C SER A 364 -13.22 -22.32 12.95
N ILE A 365 -13.03 -21.03 12.70
CA ILE A 365 -13.81 -19.92 13.29
C ILE A 365 -13.76 -18.76 12.30
N GLY A 366 -14.86 -18.01 12.16
CA GLY A 366 -14.91 -16.78 11.36
C GLY A 366 -16.02 -16.77 10.32
N THR A 367 -15.86 -15.92 9.30
CA THR A 367 -16.88 -15.71 8.26
C THR A 367 -16.34 -16.05 6.87
N LEU A 368 -17.08 -16.87 6.12
CA LEU A 368 -16.90 -17.01 4.67
C LEU A 368 -18.00 -16.19 3.98
N ASN A 369 -17.61 -15.19 3.20
CA ASN A 369 -18.55 -14.33 2.47
C ASN A 369 -18.64 -14.80 1.01
N PHE A 370 -19.85 -15.14 0.57
CA PHE A 370 -20.15 -15.61 -0.79
C PHE A 370 -21.27 -14.79 -1.42
N THR A 371 -21.06 -14.37 -2.67
CA THR A 371 -22.07 -13.80 -3.54
C THR A 371 -22.88 -14.92 -4.21
N LEU A 372 -24.21 -14.83 -4.12
CA LEU A 372 -25.13 -15.64 -4.92
C LEU A 372 -25.58 -14.85 -6.15
N GLY A 373 -25.63 -15.51 -7.29
CA GLY A 373 -25.97 -14.92 -8.58
C GLY A 373 -27.13 -15.64 -9.25
N ALA A 374 -27.68 -14.98 -10.29
CA ALA A 374 -28.76 -15.54 -11.09
C ALA A 374 -28.41 -16.92 -11.69
N SER A 375 -29.45 -17.72 -11.98
CA SER A 375 -29.31 -19.06 -12.55
C SER A 375 -28.45 -20.01 -11.71
N ASN A 376 -28.53 -19.89 -10.37
CA ASN A 376 -27.79 -20.69 -9.39
C ASN A 376 -26.26 -20.59 -9.51
N THR A 377 -25.75 -19.47 -10.04
CA THR A 377 -24.32 -19.15 -10.00
C THR A 377 -23.94 -18.64 -8.62
N SER A 378 -22.70 -18.85 -8.19
CA SER A 378 -22.22 -18.41 -6.88
C SER A 378 -20.71 -18.30 -6.88
N ASP A 379 -20.18 -17.46 -6.01
CA ASP A 379 -18.74 -17.45 -5.72
C ASP A 379 -18.27 -18.85 -5.30
N GLN A 380 -17.05 -19.20 -5.69
CA GLN A 380 -16.54 -20.57 -5.49
C GLN A 380 -15.17 -20.61 -4.83
N ILE A 381 -14.99 -21.63 -3.99
CA ILE A 381 -13.68 -22.13 -3.57
C ILE A 381 -13.45 -23.45 -4.29
N ILE A 382 -12.35 -23.55 -5.03
CA ILE A 382 -12.06 -24.65 -5.95
C ILE A 382 -10.75 -25.31 -5.51
N GLY A 383 -10.73 -26.63 -5.40
CA GLY A 383 -9.52 -27.36 -5.02
C GLY A 383 -9.62 -28.84 -5.37
N SER A 384 -8.67 -29.65 -4.91
CA SER A 384 -8.71 -31.11 -5.11
C SER A 384 -8.24 -31.94 -3.90
N GLY A 385 -7.95 -31.29 -2.77
CA GLY A 385 -7.71 -31.95 -1.49
C GLY A 385 -9.03 -32.12 -0.70
N ALA A 386 -8.97 -31.84 0.59
CA ALA A 386 -10.10 -31.81 1.51
C ALA A 386 -10.60 -30.38 1.79
N PHE A 387 -11.90 -30.20 2.05
CA PHE A 387 -12.38 -29.03 2.80
C PHE A 387 -12.92 -29.42 4.17
N ASN A 388 -12.49 -28.70 5.22
CA ASN A 388 -12.90 -28.94 6.60
C ASN A 388 -13.42 -27.65 7.21
N LEU A 389 -14.73 -27.58 7.43
CA LEU A 389 -15.41 -26.41 7.98
C LEU A 389 -16.02 -26.76 9.35
N SER A 390 -15.73 -25.97 10.37
CA SER A 390 -16.35 -26.08 11.70
C SER A 390 -16.64 -24.69 12.26
N SER A 391 -17.75 -24.49 12.96
CA SER A 391 -18.02 -23.28 13.76
C SER A 391 -17.90 -21.95 12.99
N LEU A 392 -18.35 -21.94 11.74
CA LEU A 392 -18.28 -20.78 10.83
C LEU A 392 -19.62 -20.09 10.62
N THR A 393 -19.56 -18.82 10.24
CA THR A 393 -20.66 -18.15 9.54
C THR A 393 -20.42 -18.20 8.03
N LEU A 394 -21.37 -18.73 7.25
CA LEU A 394 -21.48 -18.41 5.83
C LEU A 394 -22.39 -17.18 5.70
N ALA A 395 -21.78 -16.05 5.35
CA ALA A 395 -22.49 -14.80 5.07
C ALA A 395 -22.76 -14.69 3.58
N LEU A 396 -24.03 -14.54 3.21
CA LEU A 396 -24.48 -14.52 1.84
C LEU A 396 -24.88 -13.11 1.42
N ASN A 397 -24.65 -12.77 0.15
CA ASN A 397 -25.17 -11.56 -0.48
C ASN A 397 -25.56 -11.84 -1.94
N GLY A 398 -26.05 -10.83 -2.68
CA GLY A 398 -26.47 -10.99 -4.06
C GLY A 398 -27.94 -11.42 -4.19
N THR A 399 -28.24 -12.46 -4.98
CA THR A 399 -29.61 -12.93 -5.21
C THR A 399 -30.08 -13.88 -4.10
N THR A 400 -30.44 -13.31 -2.95
CA THR A 400 -30.70 -14.01 -1.68
C THR A 400 -32.17 -14.43 -1.45
N SER A 401 -33.07 -14.11 -2.38
CA SER A 401 -34.50 -14.46 -2.40
C SER A 401 -34.88 -15.50 -3.48
N VAL A 402 -33.94 -16.34 -3.89
CA VAL A 402 -34.16 -17.37 -4.93
C VAL A 402 -33.80 -18.76 -4.40
N ALA A 403 -34.80 -19.62 -4.31
CA ALA A 403 -34.62 -21.04 -3.99
C ALA A 403 -33.84 -21.75 -5.10
N GLY A 404 -32.85 -22.57 -4.73
CA GLY A 404 -31.91 -23.17 -5.67
C GLY A 404 -30.73 -23.86 -4.98
N SER A 405 -29.84 -24.45 -5.78
CA SER A 405 -28.63 -25.13 -5.31
C SER A 405 -27.39 -24.45 -5.86
N TYR A 406 -26.61 -23.84 -4.97
CA TYR A 406 -25.45 -23.01 -5.27
C TYR A 406 -24.17 -23.75 -4.87
N THR A 407 -23.26 -23.98 -5.82
CA THR A 407 -22.00 -24.70 -5.55
C THR A 407 -20.96 -23.72 -5.02
N LEU A 408 -20.72 -23.73 -3.70
CA LEU A 408 -19.75 -22.84 -3.04
C LEU A 408 -18.35 -23.47 -2.95
N PHE A 409 -18.28 -24.80 -2.88
CA PHE A 409 -17.03 -25.57 -2.91
C PHE A 409 -17.07 -26.60 -4.04
N SER A 410 -15.99 -26.73 -4.82
CA SER A 410 -15.93 -27.69 -5.93
C SER A 410 -14.56 -28.38 -6.07
N GLY A 411 -14.58 -29.61 -6.60
CA GLY A 411 -13.40 -30.44 -6.90
C GLY A 411 -12.78 -31.21 -5.72
N PHE A 412 -13.13 -30.87 -4.47
CA PHE A 412 -12.63 -31.53 -3.27
C PHE A 412 -13.14 -32.98 -3.10
N THR A 413 -12.32 -33.83 -2.49
CA THR A 413 -12.51 -35.30 -2.47
C THR A 413 -12.73 -35.92 -1.08
N GLY A 414 -12.61 -35.15 0.00
CA GLY A 414 -12.88 -35.63 1.36
C GLY A 414 -13.21 -34.47 2.29
N ASN A 415 -14.45 -34.41 2.79
CA ASN A 415 -14.98 -33.15 3.34
C ASN A 415 -15.66 -33.35 4.69
N SER A 416 -15.48 -32.38 5.59
CA SER A 416 -16.17 -32.30 6.89
C SER A 416 -16.83 -30.94 7.05
N VAL A 417 -18.04 -30.93 7.62
CA VAL A 417 -18.85 -29.74 7.87
C VAL A 417 -19.56 -29.91 9.21
N SER A 418 -19.29 -29.02 10.18
CA SER A 418 -20.03 -28.93 11.45
C SER A 418 -20.32 -27.47 11.81
N ASP A 419 -21.36 -27.26 12.64
CA ASP A 419 -21.63 -26.00 13.34
C ASP A 419 -21.65 -24.75 12.43
N ILE A 420 -22.30 -24.89 11.28
CA ILE A 420 -22.43 -23.85 10.27
C ILE A 420 -23.65 -22.96 10.56
N THR A 421 -23.41 -21.67 10.72
CA THR A 421 -24.44 -20.63 10.75
C THR A 421 -24.55 -19.98 9.37
N ILE A 422 -25.75 -19.89 8.80
CA ILE A 422 -25.99 -19.20 7.51
C ILE A 422 -26.68 -17.87 7.78
N THR A 423 -26.18 -16.78 7.19
CA THR A 423 -26.75 -15.43 7.30
C THR A 423 -26.86 -14.75 5.94
N GLY A 424 -27.67 -13.70 5.85
CA GLY A 424 -27.83 -12.89 4.62
C GLY A 424 -28.88 -13.39 3.63
N LEU A 425 -29.61 -14.48 3.92
CA LEU A 425 -30.81 -14.84 3.17
C LEU A 425 -31.96 -13.87 3.45
N ASP A 426 -32.80 -13.64 2.44
CA ASP A 426 -33.96 -12.76 2.57
C ASP A 426 -35.06 -13.40 3.46
N PRO A 427 -35.88 -12.60 4.16
CA PRO A 427 -37.00 -13.12 4.94
C PRO A 427 -37.92 -14.03 4.11
N GLY A 428 -38.26 -15.19 4.67
CA GLY A 428 -39.02 -16.22 3.95
C GLY A 428 -38.15 -17.25 3.23
N PHE A 429 -36.82 -17.20 3.36
CA PHE A 429 -35.89 -18.23 2.87
C PHE A 429 -35.06 -18.85 4.00
N THR A 430 -34.66 -20.09 3.81
CA THR A 430 -33.73 -20.83 4.68
C THR A 430 -32.67 -21.54 3.83
N GLY A 431 -31.51 -21.81 4.42
CA GLY A 431 -30.37 -22.40 3.75
C GLY A 431 -29.84 -23.62 4.50
N VAL A 432 -29.38 -24.64 3.76
CA VAL A 432 -28.64 -25.78 4.30
C VAL A 432 -27.40 -25.99 3.45
N PHE A 433 -26.22 -26.03 4.08
CA PHE A 433 -24.94 -26.29 3.41
C PHE A 433 -24.46 -27.72 3.70
N GLY A 434 -24.10 -28.46 2.65
CA GLY A 434 -23.73 -29.88 2.73
C GLY A 434 -22.22 -30.15 2.57
N THR A 435 -21.78 -31.33 3.00
CA THR A 435 -20.42 -31.88 2.77
C THR A 435 -20.09 -32.12 1.29
N ASN A 436 -21.09 -32.02 0.41
CA ASN A 436 -20.92 -31.99 -1.05
C ASN A 436 -20.49 -30.60 -1.60
N GLY A 437 -20.37 -29.58 -0.75
CA GLY A 437 -19.95 -28.23 -1.15
C GLY A 437 -21.07 -27.35 -1.69
N ILE A 438 -22.32 -27.81 -1.58
CA ILE A 438 -23.50 -27.13 -2.12
C ILE A 438 -24.32 -26.51 -0.99
N LEU A 439 -24.68 -25.24 -1.17
CA LEU A 439 -25.73 -24.55 -0.42
C LEU A 439 -27.07 -24.77 -1.14
N THR A 440 -28.03 -25.38 -0.46
CA THR A 440 -29.42 -25.43 -0.92
C THR A 440 -30.24 -24.37 -0.20
N VAL A 441 -30.81 -23.44 -0.95
CA VAL A 441 -31.74 -22.40 -0.47
C VAL A 441 -33.16 -22.84 -0.78
N SER A 442 -34.04 -22.77 0.21
CA SER A 442 -35.45 -23.16 0.13
C SER A 442 -36.35 -22.03 0.62
N ALA A 443 -37.49 -21.83 -0.05
CA ALA A 443 -38.54 -20.96 0.49
C ALA A 443 -39.18 -21.62 1.72
N ILE A 444 -39.41 -20.82 2.76
CA ILE A 444 -40.21 -21.18 3.93
C ILE A 444 -41.67 -21.02 3.51
N PRO A 445 -42.49 -22.10 3.49
CA PRO A 445 -43.87 -21.97 3.03
C PRO A 445 -44.66 -21.05 3.96
N GLU A 446 -45.47 -20.16 3.37
CA GLU A 446 -46.31 -19.27 4.17
C GLU A 446 -47.29 -20.06 5.06
N PRO A 447 -47.65 -19.57 6.26
CA PRO A 447 -48.64 -20.22 7.13
C PRO A 447 -49.98 -20.49 6.42
N SER A 448 -50.35 -19.63 5.47
CA SER A 448 -51.49 -19.77 4.55
C SER A 448 -51.45 -21.05 3.70
N THR A 449 -50.26 -21.46 3.25
CA THR A 449 -50.03 -22.65 2.42
C THR A 449 -50.28 -23.93 3.21
N PHE A 450 -49.77 -23.99 4.46
CA PHE A 450 -50.08 -25.10 5.36
C PHE A 450 -51.58 -25.14 5.71
N ALA A 451 -52.19 -23.99 6.03
CA ALA A 451 -53.62 -23.91 6.34
C ALA A 451 -54.50 -24.39 5.17
N ALA A 452 -54.16 -24.02 3.93
CA ALA A 452 -54.85 -24.50 2.72
C ALA A 452 -54.69 -26.02 2.53
N LEU A 453 -53.47 -26.56 2.71
CA LEU A 453 -53.20 -27.99 2.58
C LEU A 453 -53.99 -28.82 3.61
N PHE A 454 -53.99 -28.39 4.87
CA PHE A 454 -54.78 -29.03 5.94
C PHE A 454 -56.29 -28.87 5.71
N GLY A 455 -56.76 -27.72 5.21
CA GLY A 455 -58.16 -27.49 4.85
C GLY A 455 -58.65 -28.44 3.75
N VAL A 456 -57.85 -28.62 2.69
CA VAL A 456 -58.16 -29.56 1.59
C VAL A 456 -58.13 -31.01 2.08
N ALA A 457 -57.16 -31.38 2.91
CA ALA A 457 -57.10 -32.72 3.50
C ALA A 457 -58.33 -33.01 4.40
N ALA A 458 -58.74 -32.06 5.24
CA ALA A 458 -59.93 -32.17 6.08
C ALA A 458 -61.22 -32.28 5.24
N LEU A 459 -61.34 -31.50 4.16
CA LEU A 459 -62.44 -31.62 3.20
C LEU A 459 -62.47 -33.00 2.51
N GLY A 460 -61.30 -33.54 2.13
CA GLY A 460 -61.17 -34.88 1.56
C GLY A 460 -61.63 -35.98 2.52
N VAL A 461 -61.18 -35.93 3.78
CA VAL A 461 -61.61 -36.88 4.83
C VAL A 461 -63.11 -36.76 5.12
N ALA A 462 -63.65 -35.54 5.17
CA ALA A 462 -65.09 -35.32 5.35
C ALA A 462 -65.91 -35.87 4.17
N ALA A 463 -65.42 -35.71 2.93
CA ALA A 463 -66.07 -36.25 1.74
C ALA A 463 -66.06 -37.79 1.71
N LEU A 464 -64.96 -38.43 2.12
CA LEU A 464 -64.85 -39.89 2.23
C LEU A 464 -65.84 -40.45 3.28
N ARG A 465 -65.86 -39.89 4.50
CA ARG A 465 -66.82 -40.28 5.55
C ARG A 465 -68.29 -40.08 5.11
N ARG A 466 -68.57 -39.05 4.32
CA ARG A 466 -69.92 -38.81 3.74
C ARG A 466 -70.29 -39.84 2.67
N ARG A 467 -69.32 -40.48 2.03
CA ARG A 467 -69.53 -41.55 1.05
C ARG A 467 -69.76 -42.90 1.75
N GLU A 468 -68.99 -43.19 2.79
CA GLU A 468 -69.15 -44.40 3.63
C GLU A 468 -70.50 -44.44 4.37
N THR A 469 -71.04 -43.28 4.77
CA THR A 469 -72.37 -43.16 5.40
C THR A 469 -73.54 -43.13 4.40
N ARG A 470 -73.28 -43.37 3.11
CA ARG A 470 -74.27 -43.41 2.02
C ARG A 470 -74.20 -44.68 1.17
N ALA A 471 -73.33 -45.61 1.53
CA ALA A 471 -73.28 -46.98 1.03
C ALA A 471 -73.89 -47.92 2.10
#